data_AF-A0ABD5S8T1-F1
#
_entry.id   AF-A0ABD5S8T1-F1
#
_cell.length_a   1.000
_cell.length_b   1.000
_cell.length_c   1.000
_cell.angle_alpha   90.00
_cell.angle_beta   90.00
_cell.angle_gamma   90.00
#
_symmetry.space_group_name_H-M   'P 1'
#
loop_
_entity.id
_entity.type
_entity.pdbx_description
1 polymer ?
#
loop_
_entity_poly.entity_id
_entity_poly.type
_entity_poly.pdbx_seq_one_letter_code
_entity_poly.pdbx_strand_id
1 'polypeptide(L)'
;MSSSGSSYGDIHRYEPARESTAAAIAIVLLTVIEVVFVFLFVYGLMFGWASTEFGNMYMGALLALIFVDLAFILLLYRKEFLPDVMIVKKRRRKWEDLYVREEDKDGVGVDTGNAVETLKRAVYPYYKK
;
A
#
# COMPACT_ATOMS: atom_id res chain seq x y z
N MET A 1 11.65 -34.46 -7.19
CA MET A 1 12.09 -33.06 -7.25
C MET A 1 12.21 -32.55 -5.82
N SER A 2 13.44 -32.31 -5.37
CA SER A 2 13.76 -32.03 -3.97
C SER A 2 13.45 -30.59 -3.60
N SER A 3 12.75 -30.43 -2.48
CA SER A 3 12.41 -29.18 -1.80
C SER A 3 13.64 -28.55 -1.13
N SER A 4 14.63 -28.14 -1.93
CA SER A 4 15.87 -27.52 -1.45
C SER A 4 15.91 -26.04 -1.82
N GLY A 5 15.50 -25.18 -0.87
CA GLY A 5 15.98 -23.80 -0.79
C GLY A 5 15.03 -22.69 -1.28
N SER A 6 13.85 -22.52 -0.68
CA SER A 6 13.11 -21.25 -0.83
C SER A 6 13.82 -20.15 -0.03
N SER A 7 14.61 -19.33 -0.72
CA SER A 7 15.15 -18.10 -0.15
C SER A 7 14.03 -17.08 0.11
N TYR A 8 14.29 -16.08 0.96
CA TYR A 8 13.36 -14.98 1.16
C TYR A 8 13.18 -14.19 -0.13
N GLY A 9 11.92 -13.95 -0.53
CA GLY A 9 11.61 -13.27 -1.79
C GLY A 9 11.49 -14.20 -3.00
N ASP A 10 11.62 -15.52 -2.82
CA ASP A 10 11.44 -16.48 -3.90
C ASP A 10 9.96 -16.67 -4.26
N ILE A 11 9.67 -16.92 -5.54
CA ILE A 11 8.30 -17.12 -6.02
C ILE A 11 7.92 -18.59 -5.91
N HIS A 12 6.96 -18.88 -5.05
CA HIS A 12 6.49 -20.24 -4.80
C HIS A 12 5.56 -20.75 -5.90
N ARG A 13 4.77 -19.85 -6.52
CA ARG A 13 3.87 -20.19 -7.63
C ARG A 13 3.67 -18.97 -8.52
N TYR A 14 3.84 -19.18 -9.81
CA TYR A 14 3.44 -18.26 -10.86
C TYR A 14 2.17 -18.81 -11.52
N GLU A 15 1.07 -18.06 -11.45
CA GLU A 15 -0.08 -18.32 -12.31
C GLU A 15 -0.03 -17.35 -13.50
N PRO A 16 0.08 -17.86 -14.74
CA PRO A 16 0.11 -17.00 -15.91
C PRO A 16 -1.24 -16.27 -16.05
N ALA A 17 -1.19 -15.07 -16.63
CA ALA A 17 -2.38 -14.29 -16.93
C ALA A 17 -3.32 -15.07 -17.87
N ARG A 18 -4.63 -14.87 -17.71
CA ARG A 18 -5.64 -15.54 -18.54
C ARG A 18 -5.71 -14.98 -19.97
N GLU A 19 -5.21 -13.76 -20.17
CA GLU A 19 -5.11 -13.09 -21.48
C GLU A 19 -6.42 -13.12 -22.28
N SER A 20 -7.56 -12.87 -21.63
CA SER A 20 -8.86 -12.90 -22.31
C SER A 20 -9.02 -11.76 -23.30
N THR A 21 -9.25 -12.12 -24.57
CA THR A 21 -9.59 -11.19 -25.64
C THR A 21 -10.90 -10.44 -25.34
N ALA A 22 -11.85 -11.06 -24.65
CA ALA A 22 -13.10 -10.41 -24.27
C ALA A 22 -12.85 -9.24 -23.29
N ALA A 23 -11.92 -9.41 -22.34
CA ALA A 23 -11.54 -8.34 -21.42
C ALA A 23 -10.82 -7.20 -22.14
N ALA A 24 -9.96 -7.52 -23.12
CA ALA A 24 -9.31 -6.50 -23.96
C ALA A 24 -10.36 -5.65 -24.70
N ILE A 25 -11.33 -6.29 -25.34
CA ILE A 25 -12.42 -5.60 -26.06
C ILE A 25 -13.24 -4.75 -25.09
N ALA A 26 -13.57 -5.28 -23.91
CA ALA A 26 -14.31 -4.53 -22.88
C ALA A 26 -13.55 -3.28 -22.44
N ILE A 27 -12.24 -3.38 -22.18
CA ILE A 27 -11.40 -2.22 -21.83
C ILE A 27 -11.41 -1.18 -22.96
N VAL A 28 -11.30 -1.60 -24.21
CA VAL A 28 -11.36 -0.67 -25.36
C VAL A 28 -12.72 0.03 -25.44
N LEU A 29 -13.82 -0.69 -25.23
CA LEU A 29 -15.15 -0.07 -25.24
C LEU A 29 -15.35 0.90 -24.07
N LEU A 30 -14.93 0.51 -22.85
CA LEU A 30 -14.99 1.38 -21.68
C LEU A 30 -14.13 2.63 -21.87
N THR A 31 -12.92 2.52 -22.43
CA THR A 31 -12.09 3.70 -22.71
C THR A 31 -12.70 4.66 -23.73
N VAL A 32 -13.44 4.17 -24.73
CA VAL A 32 -14.21 5.05 -25.63
C VAL A 32 -15.32 5.78 -24.86
N ILE A 33 -16.03 5.07 -23.98
CA ILE A 33 -17.08 5.66 -23.13
C ILE A 33 -16.48 6.70 -22.17
N GLU A 34 -15.34 6.39 -21.54
CA GLU A 34 -14.60 7.29 -20.66
C GLU A 34 -14.23 8.60 -21.38
N VAL A 35 -13.70 8.51 -22.60
CA VAL A 35 -13.39 9.70 -23.40
C VAL A 35 -14.64 10.56 -23.65
N VAL A 36 -15.79 9.92 -23.93
CA VAL A 36 -17.06 10.64 -24.11
C VAL A 36 -17.51 11.31 -22.81
N PHE A 37 -17.42 10.64 -21.67
CA PHE A 37 -17.79 11.22 -20.38
C PHE A 37 -16.86 12.36 -19.96
N VAL A 38 -15.54 12.19 -20.12
CA VAL A 38 -14.57 13.26 -19.85
C VAL A 38 -14.82 14.46 -20.79
N PHE A 39 -15.09 14.22 -22.07
CA PHE A 39 -15.44 15.28 -23.01
C PHE A 39 -16.72 16.02 -22.57
N LEU A 40 -17.78 15.29 -22.23
CA LEU A 40 -19.04 15.85 -21.76
C LEU A 40 -18.85 16.64 -20.45
N PHE A 41 -18.01 16.14 -19.54
CA PHE A 41 -17.67 16.82 -18.29
C PHE A 41 -16.98 18.16 -18.56
N VAL A 42 -15.93 18.15 -19.37
CA VAL A 42 -15.18 19.37 -19.72
C VAL A 42 -16.08 20.35 -20.47
N TYR A 43 -16.90 19.86 -21.40
CA TYR A 43 -17.90 20.66 -22.10
C TYR A 43 -18.89 21.30 -21.10
N GLY A 44 -19.47 20.51 -20.20
CA GLY A 44 -20.41 21.00 -19.18
C GLY A 44 -19.79 22.09 -18.29
N LEU A 45 -18.51 21.96 -17.94
CA LEU A 45 -17.79 23.01 -17.20
C LEU A 45 -17.58 24.28 -18.03
N MET A 46 -17.18 24.15 -19.31
CA MET A 46 -16.99 25.31 -20.20
C MET A 46 -18.26 26.12 -20.41
N PHE A 47 -19.42 25.45 -20.50
CA PHE A 47 -20.72 26.10 -20.67
C PHE A 47 -21.43 26.43 -19.34
N GLY A 48 -20.73 26.29 -18.21
CA GLY A 48 -21.24 26.73 -16.91
C GLY A 48 -22.37 25.87 -16.36
N TRP A 49 -22.48 24.59 -16.72
CA TRP A 49 -23.52 23.70 -16.21
C TRP A 49 -23.47 23.56 -14.68
N ALA A 50 -22.29 23.70 -14.07
CA ALA A 50 -22.11 23.67 -12.62
C ALA A 50 -22.54 24.97 -11.89
N SER A 51 -23.08 25.98 -12.59
CA SER A 51 -23.46 27.28 -12.01
C SER A 51 -24.74 27.24 -11.18
N THR A 52 -25.58 26.21 -11.35
CA THR A 52 -26.82 26.01 -10.61
C THR A 52 -26.67 24.86 -9.62
N GLU A 53 -27.48 24.85 -8.56
CA GLU A 53 -27.43 23.78 -7.54
C GLU A 53 -27.64 22.39 -8.17
N PHE A 54 -28.69 22.23 -8.97
CA PHE A 54 -28.96 20.97 -9.68
C PHE A 54 -27.87 20.61 -10.69
N GLY A 55 -27.34 21.60 -11.40
CA GLY A 55 -26.27 21.39 -12.36
C GLY A 55 -24.96 20.97 -11.69
N ASN A 56 -24.64 21.52 -10.52
CA ASN A 56 -23.47 21.11 -9.74
C ASN A 56 -23.61 19.66 -9.23
N MET A 57 -24.81 19.25 -8.79
CA MET A 57 -25.07 17.85 -8.42
C MET A 57 -24.93 16.91 -9.62
N TYR A 58 -25.47 17.30 -10.78
CA TYR A 58 -25.32 16.54 -12.02
C TYR A 58 -23.86 16.37 -12.43
N MET A 59 -23.07 17.45 -12.41
CA MET A 59 -21.64 17.41 -12.71
C MET A 59 -20.86 16.54 -11.72
N GLY A 60 -21.21 16.59 -10.43
CA GLY A 60 -20.63 15.72 -9.41
C GLY A 60 -20.95 14.24 -9.64
N ALA A 61 -22.20 13.92 -10.01
CA ALA A 61 -22.59 12.56 -10.37
C ALA A 61 -21.86 12.08 -11.64
N LEU A 62 -21.71 12.95 -12.63
CA LEU A 62 -20.98 12.64 -13.86
C LEU A 62 -19.49 12.39 -13.57
N LEU A 63 -18.88 13.19 -12.71
CA LEU A 63 -17.51 12.97 -12.23
C LEU A 63 -17.35 11.63 -11.50
N ALA A 64 -18.30 11.29 -10.63
CA ALA A 64 -18.29 10.00 -9.96
C ALA A 64 -18.38 8.84 -10.96
N LEU A 65 -19.19 8.97 -12.01
CA LEU A 65 -19.34 7.96 -13.05
C LEU A 65 -18.03 7.74 -13.82
N ILE A 66 -17.31 8.82 -14.17
CA ILE A 66 -15.96 8.76 -14.78
C ILE A 66 -15.02 7.92 -13.89
N PHE A 67 -14.95 8.21 -12.59
CA PHE A 67 -14.09 7.43 -11.70
C PHE A 67 -14.52 5.97 -11.54
N VAL A 68 -15.82 5.69 -11.56
CA VAL A 68 -16.34 4.32 -11.53
C VAL A 68 -15.94 3.58 -12.81
N ASP A 69 -16.08 4.19 -13.98
CA ASP A 69 -15.69 3.59 -15.26
C ASP A 69 -14.18 3.29 -15.30
N LEU A 70 -13.36 4.26 -14.89
CA LEU A 70 -11.92 4.10 -14.73
C LEU A 70 -11.57 2.94 -13.78
N ALA A 71 -12.29 2.83 -12.65
CA ALA A 71 -12.09 1.73 -11.71
C ALA A 71 -12.43 0.37 -12.35
N PHE A 72 -13.46 0.29 -13.17
CA PHE A 72 -13.80 -0.93 -13.92
C PHE A 72 -12.70 -1.31 -14.93
N ILE A 73 -12.16 -0.34 -15.66
CA ILE A 73 -11.02 -0.56 -16.58
C ILE A 73 -9.83 -1.14 -15.82
N LEU A 74 -9.45 -0.53 -14.70
CA LEU A 74 -8.33 -0.99 -13.87
C LEU A 74 -8.58 -2.36 -13.25
N LEU A 75 -9.82 -2.63 -12.82
CA LEU A 75 -10.21 -3.92 -12.25
C LEU A 75 -10.11 -5.03 -13.30
N LEU A 76 -10.63 -4.80 -14.51
CA LEU A 76 -10.51 -5.75 -15.61
C LEU A 76 -9.05 -5.98 -15.98
N TYR A 77 -8.25 -4.92 -16.05
CA TYR A 77 -6.82 -5.04 -16.31
C TYR A 77 -6.13 -5.89 -15.23
N ARG A 78 -6.41 -5.61 -13.95
CA ARG A 78 -5.86 -6.36 -12.81
C ARG A 78 -6.28 -7.81 -12.81
N LYS A 79 -7.55 -8.10 -13.10
CA LYS A 79 -8.07 -9.44 -13.02
C LYS A 79 -7.54 -10.33 -14.15
N GLU A 80 -7.33 -9.76 -15.33
CA GLU A 80 -7.11 -10.56 -16.53
C GLU A 80 -5.67 -10.54 -17.07
N PHE A 81 -4.93 -9.44 -16.89
CA PHE A 81 -3.59 -9.25 -17.48
C PHE A 81 -2.46 -9.24 -16.44
N LEU A 82 -2.75 -8.98 -15.17
CA LEU A 82 -1.75 -9.03 -14.11
C LEU A 82 -1.53 -10.49 -13.66
N PRO A 83 -0.29 -11.01 -13.71
CA PRO A 83 0.00 -12.36 -13.25
C PRO A 83 -0.12 -12.41 -11.71
N ASP A 84 -0.71 -13.48 -11.20
CA ASP A 84 -0.76 -13.71 -9.76
C ASP A 84 0.51 -14.44 -9.31
N VAL A 85 1.20 -13.85 -8.33
CA VAL A 85 2.50 -14.32 -7.86
C VAL A 85 2.46 -14.54 -6.36
N MET A 86 2.63 -15.80 -5.97
CA MET A 86 2.75 -16.15 -4.56
C MET A 86 4.20 -16.00 -4.14
N ILE A 87 4.53 -14.83 -3.57
CA ILE A 87 5.86 -14.51 -3.05
C ILE A 87 5.92 -14.92 -1.58
N VAL A 88 6.96 -15.66 -1.20
CA VAL A 88 7.19 -15.99 0.21
C VAL A 88 7.64 -14.74 0.96
N LYS A 89 6.76 -14.22 1.82
CA LYS A 89 7.09 -13.15 2.78
C LYS A 89 7.34 -13.73 4.17
N LYS A 90 8.56 -13.60 4.67
CA LYS A 90 8.89 -13.74 6.10
C LYS A 90 8.20 -12.63 6.90
N ARG A 91 7.40 -13.02 7.88
CA ARG A 91 6.87 -12.12 8.91
C ARG A 91 8.04 -11.62 9.77
N ARG A 92 8.24 -10.29 9.86
CA ARG A 92 9.19 -9.71 10.83
C ARG A 92 8.78 -10.10 12.24
N ARG A 93 9.75 -10.46 13.10
CA ARG A 93 9.45 -10.80 14.49
C ARG A 93 9.23 -9.51 15.27
N LYS A 94 8.22 -9.45 16.15
CA LYS A 94 7.82 -8.23 16.89
C LYS A 94 8.95 -7.57 17.70
N TRP A 95 10.00 -8.34 18.01
CA TRP A 95 11.20 -7.90 18.74
C TRP A 95 12.25 -7.20 17.85
N GLU A 96 12.20 -7.39 16.53
CA GLU A 96 13.15 -6.78 15.57
C GLU A 96 12.79 -5.31 15.24
N ASP A 97 11.55 -4.87 15.54
CA ASP A 97 11.16 -3.45 15.43
C ASP A 97 11.42 -2.67 16.73
N LEU A 98 11.73 -3.35 17.85
CA LEU A 98 12.08 -2.69 19.13
C LEU A 98 13.58 -2.43 19.27
N TYR A 99 14.41 -3.21 18.59
CA TYR A 99 15.86 -3.15 18.71
C TYR A 99 16.48 -3.00 17.33
N VAL A 100 17.25 -1.93 17.15
CA VAL A 100 17.94 -1.64 15.89
C VAL A 100 19.00 -2.72 15.58
N ARG A 101 19.49 -3.45 16.61
CA ARG A 101 20.50 -4.52 16.50
C ARG A 101 20.21 -5.66 17.48
N GLU A 102 20.60 -6.89 17.11
CA GLU A 102 20.34 -8.12 17.86
C GLU A 102 21.03 -8.17 19.24
N GLU A 103 22.06 -7.35 19.43
CA GLU A 103 22.81 -7.14 20.68
C GLU A 103 22.04 -6.39 21.77
N ASP A 104 20.97 -5.65 21.44
CA ASP A 104 20.19 -4.88 22.41
C ASP A 104 19.05 -5.71 23.08
N LYS A 105 18.93 -7.01 22.74
CA LYS A 105 17.84 -7.91 23.18
C LYS A 105 17.71 -8.06 24.69
N ASP A 106 18.82 -8.06 25.41
CA ASP A 106 18.85 -8.33 26.85
C ASP A 106 18.59 -7.07 27.69
N GLY A 107 18.45 -5.91 27.05
CA GLY A 107 18.37 -4.62 27.71
C GLY A 107 19.66 -4.29 28.45
N VAL A 108 19.92 -3.01 28.70
CA VAL A 108 20.95 -2.64 29.67
C VAL A 108 20.37 -2.99 31.04
N GLY A 109 20.72 -4.17 31.55
CA GLY A 109 20.42 -4.55 32.93
C GLY A 109 20.92 -3.42 33.83
N VAL A 110 19.99 -2.71 34.47
CA VAL A 110 20.35 -1.78 35.54
C VAL A 110 20.91 -2.64 36.64
N ASP A 111 22.23 -2.70 36.70
CA ASP A 111 23.01 -3.41 37.68
C ASP A 111 22.54 -2.99 39.08
N THR A 112 21.68 -3.82 39.68
CA THR A 112 21.00 -3.55 40.95
C THR A 112 21.97 -3.52 42.13
N GLY A 113 23.24 -3.90 41.92
CA GLY A 113 24.33 -3.65 42.87
C GLY A 113 24.81 -2.20 42.89
N ASN A 114 24.58 -1.44 41.82
CA ASN A 114 25.11 -0.09 41.59
C ASN A 114 24.10 1.04 41.86
N ALA A 115 22.83 0.74 42.18
CA ALA A 115 21.80 1.77 42.37
C ALA A 115 22.13 2.72 43.53
N VAL A 116 22.69 2.19 44.63
CA VAL A 116 23.08 2.99 45.79
C VAL A 116 24.34 3.82 45.51
N GLU A 117 25.31 3.27 44.77
CA GLU A 117 26.52 4.02 44.35
C GLU A 117 26.18 5.10 43.33
N THR A 118 25.26 4.81 42.41
CA THR A 118 24.76 5.76 41.40
C THR A 118 23.98 6.88 42.08
N LEU A 119 23.15 6.58 43.09
CA LEU A 119 22.46 7.58 43.90
C LEU A 119 23.45 8.45 44.69
N LYS A 120 24.43 7.84 45.36
CA LYS A 120 25.48 8.56 46.11
C LYS A 120 26.29 9.49 45.20
N ARG A 121 26.60 9.05 43.97
CA ARG A 121 27.30 9.88 42.97
C ARG A 121 26.43 11.01 42.44
N ALA A 122 25.12 10.78 42.25
CA ALA A 122 24.19 11.79 41.78
C ALA A 122 23.92 12.89 42.82
N VAL A 123 23.93 12.53 44.12
CA VAL A 123 23.69 13.48 45.22
C VAL A 123 24.97 14.18 45.68
N TYR A 124 26.14 13.52 45.60
CA TYR A 124 27.41 14.09 46.06
C TYR A 124 28.56 13.84 45.08
N PRO A 125 28.95 14.85 44.27
CA PRO A 125 29.92 14.67 43.18
C PRO A 125 31.39 14.42 43.61
N TYR A 126 31.73 14.53 44.90
CA TYR A 126 33.12 14.40 45.39
C TYR A 126 33.41 13.06 46.09
N TYR A 127 32.60 12.03 45.88
CA TYR A 127 32.84 10.71 46.46
C TYR A 127 34.10 10.05 45.86
N LYS A 128 35.15 9.86 46.67
CA LYS A 128 36.34 9.06 46.32
C LYS A 128 36.31 7.73 47.10
N LYS A 129 36.81 6.68 46.44
CA LYS A 129 36.80 5.27 46.87
C LYS A 129 37.26 5.05 48.31
#